data_AF-A0A7W0G286-F1
#
_entry.id   AF-A0A7W0G286-F1
#
_cell.length_a   1.000
_cell.length_b   1.000
_cell.length_c   1.000
_cell.angle_alpha   90.00
_cell.angle_beta   90.00
_cell.angle_gamma   90.00
#
_symmetry.space_group_name_H-M   'P 1'
#
loop_
_entity.id
_entity.type
_entity.pdbx_description
1 polymer ?
#
loop_
_entity_poly.entity_id
_entity_poly.type
_entity_poly.pdbx_seq_one_letter_code
_entity_poly.pdbx_strand_id
1 'polypeptide(L)' 'MVADFKIEKDVPLPGKAGGRKKYPLSLMEVGDSFVVAESEGNRVASAASGWGKVHGWTFTIRFIDGAYRCWRIA' A
#
# COMPACT_ATOMS: atom_id res chain seq x y z
N MET A 1 -4.37 5.61 28.39
CA MET A 1 -3.12 6.39 28.38
C MET A 1 -3.04 7.09 27.03
N VAL A 2 -3.07 8.42 27.01
CA VAL A 2 -2.92 9.19 25.76
C VAL A 2 -1.46 9.61 25.70
N ALA A 3 -0.76 9.28 24.61
CA ALA A 3 0.61 9.74 24.41
C ALA A 3 0.57 11.24 24.08
N ASP A 4 1.43 12.02 24.75
CA ASP A 4 1.52 13.46 24.54
C ASP A 4 2.51 13.71 23.39
N PHE A 5 2.06 14.40 22.33
CA PHE A 5 2.84 14.64 21.13
C PHE A 5 3.11 16.15 20.97
N LYS A 6 4.39 16.55 20.90
CA LYS A 6 4.78 17.93 20.61
C LYS A 6 4.72 18.20 19.10
N ILE A 7 3.93 19.20 18.68
CA ILE A 7 3.85 19.65 17.29
C ILE A 7 4.87 20.77 17.05
N GLU A 8 5.78 20.57 16.11
CA GLU A 8 6.81 21.55 15.74
C GLU A 8 6.46 22.20 14.38
N LYS A 9 6.74 23.51 14.27
CA LYS A 9 6.51 24.29 13.04
C LYS A 9 7.84 24.60 12.36
N ASP A 10 7.79 24.86 11.05
CA ASP A 10 8.92 25.33 10.25
C ASP A 10 10.13 24.37 10.15
N VAL A 11 9.92 23.06 10.38
CA VAL A 11 10.93 22.03 10.11
C VAL A 11 10.95 21.76 8.59
N PRO A 12 12.06 22.03 7.89
CA PRO A 12 12.13 21.80 6.45
C PRO A 12 12.03 20.31 6.14
N LEU A 13 11.18 19.96 5.16
CA LEU A 13 11.03 18.58 4.71
C LEU A 13 12.35 18.13 4.05
N PRO A 14 12.98 17.03 4.51
CA PRO A 14 14.12 16.48 3.79
C PRO A 14 13.70 16.08 2.37
N GLY A 15 14.62 16.16 1.42
CA GLY A 15 14.35 15.86 0.01
C GLY A 15 13.58 14.54 -0.17
N LYS A 16 12.62 14.52 -1.10
CA LYS A 16 11.76 13.36 -1.32
C LYS A 16 12.62 12.13 -1.63
N ALA A 17 12.60 11.13 -0.75
CA ALA A 17 13.06 9.80 -1.12
C ALA A 17 12.15 9.30 -2.25
N GLY A 18 12.71 9.08 -3.44
CA GLY A 18 11.95 8.58 -4.58
C GLY A 18 11.26 7.26 -4.21
N GLY A 19 9.94 7.20 -4.39
CA GLY A 19 9.15 6.01 -4.08
C GLY A 19 9.47 4.89 -5.06
N ARG A 20 10.27 3.90 -4.63
CA ARG A 20 10.45 2.67 -5.42
C ARG A 20 9.12 1.92 -5.45
N LYS A 21 8.63 1.58 -6.64
CA LYS A 21 7.45 0.71 -6.81
C LYS A 21 7.79 -0.68 -6.27
N LYS A 22 7.38 -0.97 -5.04
CA LYS A 22 7.64 -2.24 -4.35
C LYS A 22 6.76 -3.39 -4.86
N TYR A 23 5.53 -3.07 -5.26
CA TYR A 23 4.52 -4.04 -5.67
C TYR A 23 4.20 -3.92 -7.15
N PRO A 24 3.84 -5.02 -7.84
CA PRO A 24 3.58 -5.05 -9.27
C PRO A 24 2.21 -4.46 -9.67
N LEU A 25 1.66 -3.51 -8.90
CA LEU A 25 0.30 -2.99 -9.10
C LEU A 25 0.06 -2.46 -10.51
N SER A 26 1.06 -1.82 -11.12
CA SER A 26 0.95 -1.25 -12.47
C SER A 26 0.92 -2.28 -13.59
N LEU A 27 1.28 -3.54 -13.29
CA LEU A 27 1.37 -4.62 -14.26
C LEU A 27 0.17 -5.57 -14.19
N MET A 28 -0.71 -5.39 -13.20
CA MET A 28 -1.86 -6.27 -13.00
C MET A 28 -3.00 -5.92 -13.95
N GLU A 29 -3.59 -6.94 -14.56
CA GLU A 29 -4.87 -6.89 -15.26
C GLU A 29 -6.03 -7.24 -14.32
N VAL A 30 -7.27 -6.97 -14.73
CA VAL A 30 -8.45 -7.37 -13.93
C VAL A 30 -8.52 -8.89 -13.86
N GLY A 31 -8.59 -9.44 -12.65
CA GLY A 31 -8.54 -10.87 -12.38
C GLY A 31 -7.17 -11.36 -11.89
N ASP A 32 -6.10 -10.58 -12.12
CA ASP A 32 -4.77 -10.94 -11.62
C ASP A 32 -4.70 -10.88 -10.10
N SER A 33 -3.82 -11.71 -9.55
CA SER A 33 -3.46 -11.64 -8.13
C SER A 33 -2.02 -11.99 -7.85
N PHE A 34 -1.49 -11.44 -6.76
CA PHE A 34 -0.16 -11.81 -6.24
C PHE A 34 -0.20 -11.95 -4.72
N VAL A 35 0.77 -12.68 -4.17
CA VAL A 35 0.89 -12.95 -2.74
C VAL A 35 2.02 -12.12 -2.15
N VAL A 36 1.81 -11.64 -0.92
CA VAL A 36 2.83 -11.03 -0.07
C VAL A 36 2.86 -11.70 1.30
N ALA A 37 4.00 -11.65 1.96
CA ALA A 37 4.14 -12.15 3.32
C ALA A 37 3.15 -11.46 4.29
N GLU A 38 2.80 -12.14 5.38
CA GLU A 38 1.93 -11.60 6.44
C GLU A 38 2.35 -10.21 6.91
N SER A 39 3.66 -10.01 7.12
CA SER A 39 4.26 -8.76 7.59
C SER A 39 4.06 -7.57 6.64
N GLU A 40 3.65 -7.82 5.40
CA GLU A 40 3.46 -6.83 4.36
C GLU A 40 1.99 -6.43 4.14
N GLY A 41 1.04 -7.05 4.85
CA GLY A 41 -0.41 -6.83 4.65
C GLY A 41 -0.81 -5.35 4.65
N ASN A 42 -0.46 -4.62 5.71
CA ASN A 42 -0.78 -3.19 5.81
C ASN A 42 -0.08 -2.35 4.72
N ARG A 43 1.15 -2.72 4.34
CA ARG A 43 1.94 -2.00 3.34
C ARG A 43 1.37 -2.19 1.94
N VAL A 44 0.99 -3.41 1.57
CA VAL A 44 0.36 -3.69 0.26
C VAL A 44 -1.03 -3.06 0.17
N ALA A 45 -1.81 -3.08 1.26
CA ALA A 45 -3.13 -2.46 1.28
C ALA A 45 -3.06 -0.93 1.10
N SER A 46 -2.12 -0.27 1.79
CA SER A 46 -1.89 1.17 1.63
C SER A 46 -1.45 1.52 0.20
N ALA A 47 -0.51 0.75 -0.37
CA ALA A 47 -0.05 0.97 -1.74
C ALA A 47 -1.16 0.73 -2.77
N ALA A 48 -1.96 -0.33 -2.62
CA ALA A 48 -3.08 -0.63 -3.51
C ALA A 48 -4.17 0.45 -3.44
N SER A 49 -4.50 0.94 -2.24
CA SER A 49 -5.45 2.05 -2.07
C SER A 49 -4.94 3.34 -2.73
N GLY A 50 -3.67 3.69 -2.51
CA GLY A 50 -3.06 4.86 -3.14
C GLY A 50 -3.03 4.74 -4.66
N TRP A 51 -2.65 3.57 -5.19
CA TRP A 51 -2.63 3.30 -6.62
C TRP A 51 -4.03 3.39 -7.24
N GLY A 52 -5.02 2.77 -6.58
CA GLY A 52 -6.42 2.79 -7.02
C GLY A 52 -7.01 4.19 -7.08
N LYS A 53 -6.73 5.04 -6.08
CA LYS A 53 -7.17 6.45 -6.09
C LYS A 53 -6.61 7.25 -7.26
N VAL A 54 -5.35 7.01 -7.63
CA VAL A 54 -4.68 7.74 -8.72
C VAL A 54 -5.12 7.24 -10.10
N HIS A 55 -5.34 5.93 -10.26
CA HIS A 55 -5.59 5.32 -11.57
C HIS A 55 -7.05 4.91 -11.81
N GLY A 56 -7.93 5.06 -10.82
CA GLY A 56 -9.31 4.60 -10.89
C GLY A 56 -9.47 3.07 -10.84
N TRP A 57 -8.47 2.37 -10.29
CA TRP A 57 -8.47 0.90 -10.21
C TRP A 57 -8.95 0.44 -8.84
N THR A 58 -9.51 -0.76 -8.77
CA THR A 58 -9.98 -1.37 -7.54
C THR A 58 -9.19 -2.63 -7.23
N PHE A 59 -8.70 -2.72 -6.01
CA PHE A 59 -8.00 -3.90 -5.49
C PHE A 59 -8.74 -4.44 -4.27
N THR A 60 -8.64 -5.74 -4.04
CA THR A 60 -9.03 -6.36 -2.77
C THR A 60 -7.86 -7.13 -2.20
N ILE A 61 -7.73 -7.16 -0.87
CA ILE A 61 -6.66 -7.87 -0.17
C ILE A 61 -7.31 -8.78 0.88
N ARG A 62 -6.89 -10.04 0.96
CA ARG A 62 -7.37 -11.03 1.93
C ARG A 62 -6.21 -11.85 2.48
N PHE A 63 -6.33 -12.26 3.73
CA PHE A 63 -5.41 -13.19 4.37
C PHE A 63 -5.84 -14.62 4.07
N ILE A 64 -4.95 -15.41 3.48
CA ILE A 64 -5.17 -16.81 3.10
C ILE A 64 -3.88 -17.58 3.42
N ASP A 65 -4.00 -18.65 4.20
CA ASP A 65 -2.91 -19.61 4.50
C ASP A 65 -1.59 -18.97 4.95
N GLY A 66 -1.64 -17.99 5.86
CA GLY A 66 -0.44 -17.36 6.41
C GLY A 66 0.14 -16.22 5.57
N ALA A 67 -0.54 -15.82 4.50
CA ALA A 67 -0.09 -14.74 3.62
C ALA A 67 -1.25 -13.83 3.20
N TYR A 68 -0.93 -12.63 2.74
CA TYR A 68 -1.92 -11.76 2.11
C TYR A 68 -1.88 -11.93 0.60
N ARG A 69 -3.05 -12.09 -0.02
CA ARG A 69 -3.21 -12.04 -1.47
C ARG A 69 -3.90 -10.75 -1.86
N CYS A 70 -3.39 -10.08 -2.88
CA CYS A 70 -3.96 -8.89 -3.47
C CYS A 70 -4.49 -9.24 -4.86
N TRP A 71 -5.74 -8.90 -5.17
CA TRP A 71 -6.34 -9.02 -6.49
C TRP A 71 -6.64 -7.64 -7.05
N ARG A 72 -6.54 -7.49 -8.38
CA ARG A 72 -7.18 -6.38 -9.09
C ARG A 72 -8.56 -6.82 -9.56
N ILE A 73 -9.60 -6.10 -9.14
CA ILE A 73 -11.00 -6.45 -9.41
C ILE A 73 -11.70 -5.45 -10.33
N ALA A 74 -11.10 -4.28 -10.57
CA ALA A 74 -11.45 -3.32 -11.61
C ALA A 74 -10.21 -2.49 -12.01
#